data_AF-A0A026WI20-F1
#
_entry.id   AF-A0A026WI20-F1
#
_cell.length_a   1.000
_cell.length_b   1.000
_cell.length_c   1.000
_cell.angle_alpha   90.00
_cell.angle_beta   90.00
_cell.angle_gamma   90.00
#
_symmetry.space_group_name_H-M   'P 1'
#
loop_
_entity.id
_entity.type
_entity.pdbx_description
1 polymer ?
#
loop_
_entity_poly.entity_id
_entity_poly.type
_entity_poly.pdbx_seq_one_letter_code
_entity_poly.pdbx_strand_id
1 'polypeptide(L)'
;RFGEMEENVIYAIATMLDPRFKKVPFQSSQSIKSTKEKIVAECKDRNESRTSNTEMETINQLVKHDNELWKHFENKMKKMNKISNPTSMSCEYELKNESIFRILKRFKLNVTYLVNNNLECVIKHGKDRLTHDCRTDVVYRINCANCEACYIGQTKRHLNTRIKEHISDVRKCESNWSMVSKHRVNCGHEFNWSNVDVLHQETQLRKRLIAEMVFIKRHKLSINLQKDTENLPDIYDIVLTNM
;
A
#
# COMPACT_ATOMS: atom_id res chain seq x y z
N ARG A 1 -20.90 -17.68 13.09
CA ARG A 1 -19.87 -18.53 13.76
C ARG A 1 -19.01 -17.75 14.76
N PHE A 2 -19.26 -16.47 14.96
CA PHE A 2 -18.83 -15.75 16.17
C PHE A 2 -20.13 -15.23 16.79
N GLY A 3 -20.37 -15.50 18.07
CA GLY A 3 -21.54 -14.97 18.80
C GLY A 3 -21.51 -13.44 18.86
N GLU A 4 -22.49 -12.83 19.53
CA GLU A 4 -22.47 -11.38 19.71
C GLU A 4 -21.16 -10.94 20.38
N MET A 5 -20.37 -10.15 19.67
CA MET A 5 -19.03 -9.75 20.10
C MET A 5 -19.04 -8.96 21.42
N GLU A 6 -20.21 -8.42 21.78
CA GLU A 6 -20.52 -7.68 22.99
C GLU A 6 -20.50 -8.55 24.26
N GLU A 7 -20.62 -9.87 24.11
CA GLU A 7 -20.54 -10.84 25.21
C GLU A 7 -19.10 -11.27 25.52
N ASN A 8 -18.15 -11.01 24.61
CA ASN A 8 -16.75 -11.42 24.77
C ASN A 8 -15.82 -10.22 24.92
N VAL A 9 -15.49 -9.93 26.19
CA VAL A 9 -14.66 -8.78 26.60
C VAL A 9 -13.31 -8.72 25.88
N ILE A 10 -12.68 -9.87 25.63
CA ILE A 10 -11.36 -9.93 24.96
C ILE A 10 -11.47 -9.52 23.49
N TYR A 11 -12.50 -10.00 22.79
CA TYR A 11 -12.76 -9.64 21.39
C TYR A 11 -13.22 -8.18 21.25
N ALA A 12 -14.03 -7.69 22.19
CA ALA A 12 -14.44 -6.28 22.23
C ALA A 12 -13.23 -5.34 22.42
N ILE A 13 -12.31 -5.67 23.34
CA ILE A 13 -11.07 -4.90 23.57
C ILE A 13 -10.16 -4.94 22.35
N ALA A 14 -9.94 -6.12 21.76
CA ALA A 14 -9.09 -6.25 20.56
C ALA A 14 -9.63 -5.43 19.37
N THR A 15 -10.95 -5.42 19.18
CA THR A 15 -11.62 -4.63 18.14
C THR A 15 -11.53 -3.13 18.40
N MET A 16 -11.63 -2.71 19.67
CA MET A 16 -11.56 -1.30 20.06
C MET A 16 -10.13 -0.73 19.95
N LEU A 17 -9.10 -1.56 20.15
CA LEU A 17 -7.69 -1.16 20.12
C LEU A 17 -7.06 -1.22 18.73
N ASP A 18 -7.58 -2.03 17.80
CA ASP A 18 -7.07 -2.09 16.42
C ASP A 18 -7.73 -1.00 15.56
N PRO A 19 -6.95 -0.03 15.02
CA PRO A 19 -7.47 1.07 14.20
C PRO A 19 -8.25 0.64 12.95
N ARG A 20 -8.01 -0.57 12.45
CA ARG A 20 -8.65 -1.12 11.24
C ARG A 20 -10.04 -1.68 11.49
N PHE A 21 -10.34 -2.07 12.73
CA PHE A 21 -11.65 -2.63 13.09
C PHE A 21 -12.57 -1.61 13.75
N LYS A 22 -12.22 -0.32 13.70
CA LYS A 22 -13.02 0.78 14.26
C LYS A 22 -14.42 0.73 13.64
N LYS A 23 -15.38 0.20 14.42
CA LYS A 23 -16.83 0.19 14.18
C LYS A 23 -17.38 -0.88 13.23
N VAL A 24 -16.56 -1.82 12.73
CA VAL A 24 -17.03 -2.82 11.76
C VAL A 24 -17.90 -3.94 12.38
N PRO A 25 -17.67 -4.39 13.63
CA PRO A 25 -18.41 -5.53 14.17
C PRO A 25 -19.33 -5.24 15.39
N PHE A 26 -19.48 -3.98 15.81
CA PHE A 26 -20.44 -3.61 16.86
C PHE A 26 -21.80 -3.28 16.25
N GLN A 27 -22.90 -3.74 16.87
CA GLN A 27 -24.24 -3.57 16.30
C GLN A 27 -24.68 -2.10 16.24
N SER A 28 -24.21 -1.27 17.18
CA SER A 28 -24.52 0.16 17.21
C SER A 28 -23.46 1.00 17.93
N SER A 29 -23.49 2.32 17.74
CA SER A 29 -22.65 3.25 18.51
C SER A 29 -22.99 3.25 20.01
N GLN A 30 -24.22 2.90 20.37
CA GLN A 30 -24.67 2.77 21.76
C GLN A 30 -24.06 1.53 22.42
N SER A 31 -23.95 0.42 21.68
CA SER A 31 -23.29 -0.80 22.13
C SER A 31 -21.82 -0.54 22.49
N ILE A 32 -21.10 0.23 21.68
CA ILE A 32 -19.70 0.61 21.96
C ILE A 32 -19.59 1.37 23.29
N LYS A 33 -20.53 2.29 23.57
CA LYS A 33 -20.54 3.07 24.80
C LYS A 33 -20.82 2.17 26.02
N SER A 34 -21.83 1.30 25.91
CA SER A 34 -22.18 0.31 26.93
C SER A 34 -21.02 -0.66 27.23
N THR A 35 -20.34 -1.17 26.20
CA THR A 35 -19.19 -2.08 26.37
C THR A 35 -17.99 -1.36 26.99
N LYS A 36 -17.72 -0.10 26.62
CA LYS A 36 -16.70 0.74 27.28
C LYS A 36 -16.98 0.91 28.77
N GLU A 37 -18.23 1.22 29.11
CA GLU A 37 -18.67 1.40 30.50
C GLU A 37 -18.54 0.09 31.29
N LYS A 38 -18.89 -1.06 30.70
CA LYS A 38 -18.69 -2.39 31.31
C LYS A 38 -17.21 -2.74 31.53
N ILE A 39 -16.34 -2.48 30.56
CA ILE A 39 -14.88 -2.69 30.71
C ILE A 39 -14.32 -1.81 31.83
N VAL A 40 -14.74 -0.54 31.90
CA VAL A 40 -14.31 0.39 32.95
C VAL A 40 -14.83 -0.05 34.33
N ALA A 41 -16.06 -0.54 34.43
CA ALA A 41 -16.62 -1.07 35.67
C ALA A 41 -15.85 -2.33 36.13
N GLU A 42 -15.58 -3.27 35.23
CA GLU A 42 -14.85 -4.49 35.58
C GLU A 42 -13.38 -4.23 35.94
N CYS A 43 -12.77 -3.16 35.40
CA CYS A 43 -11.46 -2.67 35.83
C CYS A 43 -11.48 -1.98 37.19
N LYS A 44 -12.63 -1.40 37.61
CA LYS A 44 -12.79 -0.78 38.93
C LYS A 44 -13.04 -1.82 40.01
N ASP A 45 -13.90 -2.80 39.75
CA ASP A 45 -14.25 -3.87 40.71
C ASP A 45 -13.05 -4.75 41.10
N ARG A 46 -12.00 -4.82 40.25
CA ARG A 46 -10.75 -5.55 40.57
C ARG A 46 -9.71 -4.74 41.35
N ASN A 47 -9.88 -3.42 41.47
CA ASN A 47 -8.94 -2.51 42.15
C ASN A 47 -9.42 -2.02 43.51
N GLU A 48 -10.65 -2.28 43.92
CA GLU A 48 -11.20 -1.80 45.19
C GLU A 48 -10.49 -2.35 46.44
N SER A 49 -9.66 -3.39 46.33
CA SER A 49 -8.96 -3.96 47.48
C SER A 49 -7.55 -3.42 47.74
N ARG A 50 -7.04 -2.43 46.99
CA ARG A 50 -5.84 -1.62 47.35
C ARG A 50 -5.58 -0.58 46.27
N THR A 51 -5.92 0.68 46.50
CA THR A 51 -5.22 1.80 45.84
C THR A 51 -5.48 3.08 46.61
N SER A 52 -4.40 3.74 47.00
CA SER A 52 -4.42 4.99 47.77
C SER A 52 -4.90 6.16 46.88
N ASN A 53 -5.51 7.20 47.48
CA ASN A 53 -6.06 8.37 46.76
C ASN A 53 -5.04 9.02 45.79
N THR A 54 -3.75 8.96 46.10
CA THR A 54 -2.62 9.42 45.29
C THR A 54 -2.43 8.64 43.98
N GLU A 55 -2.68 7.33 43.98
CA GLU A 55 -2.56 6.50 42.77
C GLU A 55 -3.72 6.79 41.80
N MET A 56 -4.91 7.08 42.34
CA MET A 56 -6.10 7.45 41.55
C MET A 56 -5.92 8.79 40.84
N GLU A 57 -5.27 9.77 41.48
CA GLU A 57 -4.91 11.06 40.86
C GLU A 57 -3.87 10.90 39.76
N THR A 58 -2.87 10.04 39.96
CA THR A 58 -1.84 9.74 38.96
C THR A 58 -2.44 9.05 37.74
N ILE A 59 -3.37 8.12 37.95
CA ILE A 59 -4.13 7.45 36.88
C ILE A 59 -4.99 8.46 36.12
N ASN A 60 -5.68 9.37 36.81
CA ASN A 60 -6.51 10.39 36.17
C ASN A 60 -5.68 11.39 35.34
N GLN A 61 -4.47 11.73 35.78
CA GLN A 61 -3.53 12.55 35.00
C GLN A 61 -3.03 11.79 33.76
N LEU A 62 -2.71 10.50 33.87
CA LEU A 62 -2.32 9.66 32.74
C LEU A 62 -3.47 9.50 31.73
N VAL A 63 -4.71 9.31 32.19
CA VAL A 63 -5.92 9.22 31.34
C VAL A 63 -6.22 10.55 30.63
N LYS A 64 -5.98 11.69 31.30
CA LYS A 64 -6.08 13.01 30.64
C LYS A 64 -5.03 13.18 29.55
N HIS A 65 -3.79 12.83 29.84
CA HIS A 65 -2.69 12.91 28.88
C HIS A 65 -2.93 11.98 27.67
N ASP A 66 -3.46 10.78 27.90
CA ASP A 66 -3.83 9.85 26.83
C ASP A 66 -4.97 10.42 25.95
N ASN A 67 -5.99 11.03 26.55
CA ASN A 67 -7.07 11.68 25.78
C ASN A 67 -6.57 12.88 24.93
N GLU A 68 -5.57 13.62 25.39
CA GLU A 68 -4.95 14.70 24.61
C GLU A 68 -4.08 14.17 23.46
N LEU A 69 -3.32 13.10 23.71
CA LEU A 69 -2.58 12.37 22.67
C LEU A 69 -3.52 11.83 21.61
N TRP A 70 -4.66 11.25 22.01
CA TRP A 70 -5.70 10.76 21.11
C TRP A 70 -6.33 11.90 20.29
N LYS A 71 -6.63 13.05 20.90
CA LYS A 71 -7.11 14.23 20.15
C LYS A 71 -6.09 14.74 19.14
N HIS A 72 -4.82 14.78 19.51
CA HIS A 72 -3.73 15.20 18.62
C HIS A 72 -3.57 14.23 17.44
N PHE A 73 -3.64 12.93 17.72
CA PHE A 73 -3.62 11.87 16.71
C PHE A 73 -4.84 11.94 15.78
N GLU A 74 -6.05 12.12 16.32
CA GLU A 74 -7.26 12.27 15.51
C GLU A 74 -7.21 13.52 14.61
N ASN A 75 -6.67 14.63 15.11
CA ASN A 75 -6.45 15.83 14.29
C ASN A 75 -5.39 15.62 13.20
N LYS A 76 -4.34 14.83 13.47
CA LYS A 76 -3.33 14.43 12.48
C LYS A 76 -3.92 13.48 11.42
N MET A 77 -4.76 12.54 11.83
CA MET A 77 -5.48 11.62 10.93
C MET A 77 -6.52 12.36 10.06
N LYS A 78 -7.25 13.34 10.61
CA LYS A 78 -8.15 14.22 9.84
C LYS A 78 -7.40 15.03 8.78
N LYS A 79 -6.15 15.42 9.05
CA LYS A 79 -5.26 16.07 8.06
C LYS A 79 -4.75 15.10 6.98
N MET A 80 -4.69 13.79 7.26
CA MET A 80 -4.16 12.76 6.35
C MET A 80 -5.23 12.09 5.45
N ASN A 81 -6.52 12.18 5.78
CA ASN A 81 -7.63 11.54 5.05
C ASN A 81 -8.01 12.20 3.69
N LYS A 82 -7.03 12.66 2.90
CA LYS A 82 -7.21 12.98 1.47
C LYS A 82 -6.61 11.93 0.52
N ILE A 83 -6.11 10.80 1.02
CA ILE A 83 -5.56 9.73 0.19
C ILE A 83 -6.08 8.38 0.70
N SER A 84 -6.60 7.59 -0.23
CA SER A 84 -7.52 6.47 -0.08
C SER A 84 -6.93 5.15 0.45
N ASN A 85 -7.79 4.44 1.20
CA ASN A 85 -8.05 2.99 1.36
C ASN A 85 -6.88 2.01 1.63
N PRO A 86 -6.85 1.34 2.80
CA PRO A 86 -6.04 0.15 3.01
C PRO A 86 -6.87 -1.15 3.06
N THR A 87 -6.42 -2.11 2.26
CA THR A 87 -6.81 -3.52 2.28
C THR A 87 -6.05 -4.24 3.39
N SER A 88 -6.74 -5.16 4.09
CA SER A 88 -6.27 -6.30 4.91
C SER A 88 -4.78 -6.34 5.28
N MET A 89 -4.47 -6.30 6.59
CA MET A 89 -3.22 -6.90 7.06
C MET A 89 -3.37 -7.46 8.48
N SER A 90 -2.62 -8.50 8.78
CA SER A 90 -2.33 -8.95 10.14
C SER A 90 -1.75 -7.78 10.97
N CYS A 91 -2.11 -7.63 12.25
CA CYS A 91 -1.47 -6.62 13.12
C CYS A 91 -0.27 -7.27 13.82
N GLU A 92 0.92 -7.05 13.28
CA GLU A 92 2.11 -6.99 14.13
C GLU A 92 2.08 -5.61 14.79
N TYR A 93 1.67 -5.53 16.05
CA TYR A 93 1.62 -4.25 16.77
C TYR A 93 3.05 -3.80 17.07
N GLU A 94 3.48 -2.67 16.49
CA GLU A 94 4.72 -1.97 16.86
C GLU A 94 4.63 -1.45 18.30
N LEU A 95 4.96 -2.28 19.29
CA LEU A 95 5.04 -1.81 20.69
C LEU A 95 6.44 -1.31 20.99
N LYS A 96 6.66 -0.01 20.74
CA LYS A 96 7.86 0.73 21.15
C LYS A 96 7.88 1.06 22.65
N ASN A 97 6.81 0.75 23.38
CA ASN A 97 6.63 1.13 24.78
C ASN A 97 6.63 -0.10 25.70
N GLU A 98 7.65 -0.17 26.57
CA GLU A 98 7.86 -1.25 27.54
C GLU A 98 6.69 -1.42 28.52
N SER A 99 6.00 -0.32 28.85
CA SER A 99 4.84 -0.32 29.76
C SER A 99 3.68 -1.13 29.18
N ILE A 100 3.43 -1.00 27.88
CA ILE A 100 2.34 -1.70 27.19
C ILE A 100 2.68 -3.19 27.04
N PHE A 101 3.95 -3.52 26.76
CA PHE A 101 4.42 -4.90 26.73
C PHE A 101 4.20 -5.63 28.06
N ARG A 102 4.50 -4.97 29.19
CA ARG A 102 4.29 -5.52 30.54
C ARG A 102 2.82 -5.78 30.84
N ILE A 103 1.92 -4.89 30.41
CA ILE A 103 0.47 -5.05 30.57
C ILE A 103 -0.01 -6.27 29.78
N LEU A 104 0.37 -6.39 28.50
CA LEU A 104 -0.09 -7.48 27.63
C LEU A 104 0.45 -8.85 28.07
N LYS A 105 1.68 -8.91 28.57
CA LYS A 105 2.25 -10.14 29.17
C LYS A 105 1.47 -10.59 30.41
N ARG A 106 0.90 -9.65 31.18
CA ARG A 106 0.07 -9.91 32.37
C ARG A 106 -1.28 -10.56 32.00
N PHE A 107 -1.77 -10.30 30.80
CA PHE A 107 -2.94 -10.96 30.20
C PHE A 107 -2.61 -12.29 29.49
N LYS A 108 -1.39 -12.85 29.70
CA LYS A 108 -0.89 -14.08 29.05
C LYS A 108 -0.91 -14.05 27.52
N LEU A 109 -0.90 -12.86 26.92
CA LEU A 109 -0.74 -12.71 25.47
C LEU A 109 0.74 -12.91 25.12
N ASN A 110 0.99 -13.71 24.08
CA ASN A 110 2.34 -13.96 23.61
C ASN A 110 2.78 -12.78 22.75
N VAL A 111 3.47 -11.82 23.37
CA VAL A 111 3.94 -10.60 22.71
C VAL A 111 5.45 -10.67 22.55
N THR A 112 5.94 -10.39 21.34
CA THR A 112 7.36 -10.25 21.03
C THR A 112 7.68 -8.79 20.76
N TYR A 113 8.89 -8.36 21.13
CA TYR A 113 9.39 -7.06 20.68
C TYR A 113 9.75 -7.15 19.20
N LEU A 114 9.19 -6.25 18.39
CA LEU A 114 9.72 -6.02 17.06
C LEU A 114 11.03 -5.24 17.22
N VAL A 115 12.15 -5.86 16.89
CA VAL A 115 13.44 -5.16 16.85
C VAL A 115 13.46 -4.33 15.57
N ASN A 116 13.21 -3.03 15.67
CA ASN A 116 13.25 -2.10 14.52
C ASN A 116 14.68 -1.81 14.01
N ASN A 117 15.69 -2.41 14.66
CA ASN A 117 17.11 -2.30 14.29
C ASN A 117 17.56 -3.52 13.47
N ASN A 118 16.75 -3.93 12.50
CA ASN A 118 17.15 -4.87 11.47
C ASN A 118 18.43 -4.31 10.85
N LEU A 119 19.43 -5.15 10.59
CA LEU A 119 20.67 -4.71 9.92
C LEU A 119 20.39 -3.98 8.60
N GLU A 120 19.25 -4.23 7.96
CA GLU A 120 18.74 -3.53 6.78
C GLU A 120 18.51 -2.01 7.00
N CYS A 121 18.12 -1.59 8.21
CA CYS A 121 17.91 -0.19 8.57
C CYS A 121 19.24 0.56 8.81
N VAL A 122 20.22 -0.14 9.39
CA VAL A 122 21.54 0.41 9.79
C VAL A 122 22.55 0.32 8.64
N ILE A 123 22.62 -0.85 8.02
CA ILE A 123 23.40 -1.17 6.83
C ILE A 123 22.42 -1.15 5.67
N LYS A 124 22.09 0.06 5.20
CA LYS A 124 21.51 0.18 3.86
C LYS A 124 22.56 -0.37 2.92
N HIS A 125 22.19 -1.32 2.07
CA HIS A 125 22.96 -1.59 0.86
C HIS A 125 22.94 -0.29 0.06
N GLY A 126 23.92 0.58 0.30
CA GLY A 126 24.16 1.81 -0.44
C GLY A 126 24.63 1.44 -1.83
N LYS A 127 23.76 0.79 -2.60
CA LYS A 127 23.94 0.63 -4.03
C LYS A 127 23.79 2.01 -4.63
N ASP A 128 24.69 2.35 -5.54
CA ASP A 128 24.59 3.58 -6.29
C ASP A 128 23.20 3.69 -6.91
N ARG A 129 22.63 4.90 -6.84
CA ARG A 129 21.35 5.17 -7.50
C ARG A 129 21.56 4.91 -8.99
N LEU A 130 20.84 3.93 -9.53
CA LEU A 130 20.87 3.66 -10.95
C LEU A 130 20.40 4.90 -11.72
N THR A 131 21.16 5.25 -12.76
CA THR A 131 20.73 6.26 -13.74
C THR A 131 19.40 5.84 -14.36
N HIS A 132 18.66 6.80 -14.89
CA HIS A 132 17.34 6.58 -15.47
C HIS A 132 17.30 5.39 -16.47
N ASP A 133 18.29 5.33 -17.36
CA ASP A 133 18.33 4.32 -18.44
C ASP A 133 18.81 2.94 -17.96
N CYS A 134 19.44 2.88 -16.79
CA CYS A 134 19.90 1.65 -16.15
C CYS A 134 18.82 1.03 -15.25
N ARG A 135 17.63 1.63 -15.14
CA ARG A 135 16.52 1.04 -14.37
C ARG A 135 16.08 -0.29 -14.99
N THR A 136 15.82 -1.27 -14.13
CA THR A 136 15.26 -2.58 -14.46
C THR A 136 13.85 -2.70 -13.91
N ASP A 137 13.13 -3.71 -14.39
CA ASP A 137 11.81 -4.07 -13.85
C ASP A 137 10.77 -2.95 -13.99
N VAL A 138 10.81 -2.25 -15.13
CA VAL A 138 9.98 -1.06 -15.39
C VAL A 138 8.91 -1.32 -16.43
N VAL A 139 7.80 -0.60 -16.28
CA VAL A 139 6.85 -0.29 -17.35
C VAL A 139 7.22 1.10 -17.89
N TYR A 140 7.42 1.21 -19.19
CA TYR A 140 7.87 2.42 -19.85
C TYR A 140 6.96 2.81 -21.01
N ARG A 141 7.02 4.08 -21.40
CA ARG A 141 6.33 4.65 -22.55
C ARG A 141 7.33 5.32 -23.48
N ILE A 142 7.21 5.05 -24.77
CA ILE A 142 7.95 5.73 -25.84
C ILE A 142 6.92 6.44 -26.72
N ASN A 143 7.06 7.76 -26.85
CA ASN A 143 6.17 8.57 -27.69
C ASN A 143 6.71 8.63 -29.12
N CYS A 144 5.80 8.59 -30.09
CA CYS A 144 6.13 8.95 -31.46
C CYS A 144 6.50 10.44 -31.51
N ALA A 145 7.54 10.78 -32.28
CA ALA A 145 7.96 12.17 -32.45
C ALA A 145 7.10 12.90 -33.50
N ASN A 146 6.39 12.16 -34.34
CA ASN A 146 5.65 12.69 -35.50
C ASN A 146 4.13 12.67 -35.32
N CYS A 147 3.60 11.95 -34.33
CA CYS A 147 2.17 11.94 -34.01
C CYS A 147 1.92 11.70 -32.52
N GLU A 148 0.66 11.79 -32.09
CA GLU A 148 0.26 11.61 -30.68
C GLU A 148 0.29 10.14 -30.21
N ALA A 149 0.67 9.21 -31.08
CA ALA A 149 0.72 7.80 -30.76
C ALA A 149 1.87 7.48 -29.80
N CYS A 150 1.67 6.48 -28.93
CA CYS A 150 2.72 6.01 -28.03
C CYS A 150 2.78 4.48 -27.99
N TYR A 151 3.92 3.93 -27.61
CA TYR A 151 4.07 2.52 -27.28
C TYR A 151 4.35 2.36 -25.79
N ILE A 152 3.64 1.43 -25.15
CA ILE A 152 3.84 1.09 -23.74
C ILE A 152 4.33 -0.35 -23.68
N GLY A 153 5.38 -0.57 -22.90
CA GLY A 153 5.94 -1.91 -22.74
C GLY A 153 6.55 -2.12 -21.36
N GLN A 154 6.75 -3.36 -20.98
CA GLN A 154 7.56 -3.72 -19.80
C GLN A 154 8.92 -4.30 -20.15
N THR A 155 9.85 -4.23 -19.20
CA THR A 155 11.15 -4.92 -19.29
C THR A 155 11.65 -5.36 -17.93
N LYS A 156 12.17 -6.59 -17.87
CA LYS A 156 13.00 -7.07 -16.74
C LYS A 156 14.45 -6.55 -16.85
N ARG A 157 14.92 -6.31 -18.08
CA ARG A 157 16.29 -5.85 -18.38
C ARG A 157 16.41 -4.34 -18.21
N HIS A 158 17.62 -3.81 -18.28
CA HIS A 158 17.86 -2.37 -18.32
C HIS A 158 17.06 -1.71 -19.43
N LEU A 159 16.44 -0.57 -19.12
CA LEU A 159 15.62 0.20 -20.05
C LEU A 159 16.39 0.54 -21.33
N ASN A 160 17.65 0.97 -21.22
CA ASN A 160 18.52 1.25 -22.37
C ASN A 160 18.65 0.06 -23.32
N THR A 161 18.84 -1.15 -22.78
CA THR A 161 18.94 -2.36 -23.59
C THR A 161 17.65 -2.62 -24.35
N ARG A 162 16.49 -2.43 -23.71
CA ARG A 162 15.19 -2.60 -24.36
C ARG A 162 14.95 -1.56 -25.46
N ILE A 163 15.37 -0.31 -25.24
CA ILE A 163 15.29 0.76 -26.25
C ILE A 163 16.16 0.41 -27.47
N LYS A 164 17.41 0.00 -27.25
CA LYS A 164 18.32 -0.43 -28.33
C LYS A 164 17.77 -1.59 -29.15
N GLU A 165 17.11 -2.54 -28.50
CA GLU A 165 16.41 -3.62 -29.19
C GLU A 165 15.37 -3.07 -30.16
N HIS A 166 14.47 -2.19 -29.71
CA HIS A 166 13.46 -1.55 -30.57
C HIS A 166 14.07 -0.75 -31.72
N ILE A 167 15.15 0.00 -31.46
CA ILE A 167 15.85 0.76 -32.53
C ILE A 167 16.38 -0.20 -33.60
N SER A 168 17.00 -1.31 -33.17
CA SER A 168 17.62 -2.30 -34.06
C SER A 168 16.63 -3.24 -34.74
N ASP A 169 15.38 -3.27 -34.28
CA ASP A 169 14.37 -4.27 -34.65
C ASP A 169 13.96 -4.17 -36.13
N VAL A 170 14.03 -2.98 -36.72
CA VAL A 170 13.81 -2.73 -38.16
C VAL A 170 14.80 -3.49 -39.07
N ARG A 171 15.94 -3.93 -38.53
CA ARG A 171 16.92 -4.75 -39.29
C ARG A 171 16.53 -6.21 -39.42
N LYS A 172 15.51 -6.66 -38.69
CA LYS A 172 14.97 -8.03 -38.80
C LYS A 172 14.05 -8.13 -40.02
N CYS A 173 13.69 -9.37 -40.38
CA CYS A 173 12.63 -9.63 -41.35
C CYS A 173 11.31 -8.97 -40.89
N GLU A 174 10.55 -8.43 -41.84
CA GLU A 174 9.30 -7.69 -41.62
C GLU A 174 8.27 -8.45 -40.76
N SER A 175 8.18 -9.77 -40.94
CA SER A 175 7.28 -10.62 -40.16
C SER A 175 7.56 -10.61 -38.65
N ASN A 176 8.78 -10.26 -38.26
CA ASN A 176 9.26 -10.26 -36.87
C ASN A 176 9.33 -8.85 -36.25
N TRP A 177 8.84 -7.82 -36.95
CA TRP A 177 8.82 -6.46 -36.42
C TRP A 177 7.86 -6.31 -35.23
N SER A 178 8.37 -5.65 -34.19
CA SER A 178 7.56 -5.11 -33.09
C SER A 178 6.57 -4.06 -33.59
N MET A 179 5.55 -3.76 -32.78
CA MET A 179 4.60 -2.68 -33.10
C MET A 179 5.30 -1.33 -33.31
N VAL A 180 6.35 -1.07 -32.52
CA VAL A 180 7.20 0.12 -32.66
C VAL A 180 7.81 0.19 -34.06
N SER A 181 8.47 -0.88 -34.51
CA SER A 181 9.08 -0.94 -35.85
C SER A 181 8.05 -0.85 -36.97
N LYS A 182 6.91 -1.54 -36.83
CA LYS A 182 5.81 -1.46 -37.81
C LYS A 182 5.29 -0.04 -37.95
N HIS A 183 5.06 0.66 -36.84
CA HIS A 183 4.63 2.05 -36.86
C HIS A 183 5.70 2.96 -37.51
N ARG A 184 6.98 2.79 -37.16
CA ARG A 184 8.08 3.57 -37.75
C ARG A 184 8.13 3.43 -39.27
N VAL A 185 8.14 2.20 -39.76
CA VAL A 185 8.29 1.91 -41.19
C VAL A 185 7.03 2.27 -41.97
N ASN A 186 5.86 1.82 -41.51
CA ASN A 186 4.61 2.01 -42.25
C ASN A 186 4.16 3.47 -42.30
N CYS A 187 4.45 4.25 -41.26
CA CYS A 187 4.09 5.66 -41.19
C CYS A 187 5.25 6.59 -41.58
N GLY A 188 6.47 6.06 -41.80
CA GLY A 188 7.66 6.90 -41.98
C GLY A 188 7.97 7.78 -40.76
N HIS A 189 7.61 7.32 -39.57
CA HIS A 189 7.73 8.05 -38.32
C HIS A 189 8.96 7.63 -37.51
N GLU A 190 9.39 8.47 -36.59
CA GLU A 190 10.45 8.18 -35.63
C GLU A 190 9.93 8.30 -34.19
N PHE A 191 10.53 7.54 -33.27
CA PHE A 191 10.21 7.63 -31.85
C PHE A 191 11.23 8.50 -31.10
N ASN A 192 10.79 9.11 -30.00
CA ASN A 192 11.70 9.83 -29.12
C ASN A 192 12.47 8.85 -28.21
N TRP A 193 13.62 8.38 -28.70
CA TRP A 193 14.47 7.40 -28.01
C TRP A 193 15.21 7.95 -26.79
N SER A 194 15.43 9.26 -26.74
CA SER A 194 16.17 9.92 -25.66
C SER A 194 15.28 10.27 -24.47
N ASN A 195 13.98 10.46 -24.69
CA ASN A 195 13.03 10.84 -23.65
C ASN A 195 11.96 9.76 -23.46
N VAL A 196 12.39 8.61 -22.94
CA VAL A 196 11.50 7.50 -22.60
C VAL A 196 10.99 7.67 -21.18
N ASP A 197 9.69 7.59 -20.98
CA ASP A 197 9.09 7.75 -19.65
C ASP A 197 9.04 6.42 -18.90
N VAL A 198 9.50 6.39 -17.65
CA VAL A 198 9.22 5.27 -16.73
C VAL A 198 7.92 5.53 -16.00
N LEU A 199 6.88 4.75 -16.33
CA LEU A 199 5.53 4.89 -15.76
C LEU A 199 5.40 4.19 -14.40
N HIS A 200 6.05 3.03 -14.25
CA HIS A 200 5.99 2.23 -13.03
C HIS A 200 7.21 1.31 -12.92
N GLN A 201 7.55 0.91 -11.68
CA GLN A 201 8.63 -0.05 -11.41
C GLN A 201 8.11 -1.15 -10.49
N GLU A 202 8.20 -2.40 -10.93
CA GLU A 202 7.69 -3.57 -10.22
C GLU A 202 8.52 -4.81 -10.56
N THR A 203 9.09 -5.42 -9.53
CA THR A 203 9.98 -6.58 -9.64
C THR A 203 9.22 -7.86 -9.93
N GLN A 204 7.99 -7.97 -9.45
CA GLN A 204 7.14 -9.15 -9.67
C GLN A 204 6.52 -9.11 -11.07
N LEU A 205 6.90 -10.08 -11.91
CA LEU A 205 6.44 -10.15 -13.31
C LEU A 205 4.92 -10.04 -13.43
N ARG A 206 4.15 -10.79 -12.61
CA ARG A 206 2.68 -10.78 -12.69
C ARG A 206 2.10 -9.40 -12.44
N LYS A 207 2.59 -8.69 -11.42
CA LYS A 207 2.14 -7.34 -11.09
C LYS A 207 2.57 -6.35 -12.18
N ARG A 208 3.79 -6.51 -12.72
CA ARG A 208 4.29 -5.68 -13.81
C ARG A 208 3.50 -5.84 -15.11
N LEU A 209 3.07 -7.07 -15.45
CA LEU A 209 2.19 -7.32 -16.60
C LEU A 209 0.83 -6.66 -16.40
N ILE A 210 0.24 -6.74 -15.21
CA ILE A 210 -1.01 -6.04 -14.90
C ILE A 210 -0.83 -4.52 -15.02
N ALA A 211 0.29 -3.98 -14.51
CA ALA A 211 0.60 -2.56 -14.64
C ALA A 211 0.72 -2.14 -16.12
N GLU A 212 1.43 -2.90 -16.94
CA GLU A 212 1.52 -2.69 -18.39
C GLU A 212 0.13 -2.64 -19.05
N MET A 213 -0.72 -3.62 -18.78
CA MET A 213 -2.11 -3.67 -19.29
C MET A 213 -2.93 -2.44 -18.90
N VAL A 214 -2.84 -2.05 -17.63
CA VAL A 214 -3.52 -0.86 -17.10
C VAL A 214 -3.06 0.39 -17.82
N PHE A 215 -1.74 0.59 -18.02
CA PHE A 215 -1.25 1.74 -18.75
C PHE A 215 -1.66 1.72 -20.22
N ILE A 216 -1.62 0.57 -20.90
CA ILE A 216 -2.11 0.44 -22.29
C ILE A 216 -3.57 0.90 -22.40
N LYS A 217 -4.46 0.40 -21.53
CA LYS A 217 -5.89 0.78 -21.52
C LYS A 217 -6.12 2.26 -21.21
N ARG A 218 -5.31 2.86 -20.34
CA ARG A 218 -5.41 4.31 -20.02
C ARG A 218 -5.00 5.20 -21.18
N HIS A 219 -4.12 4.74 -22.05
CA HIS A 219 -3.61 5.51 -23.19
C HIS A 219 -4.32 5.12 -24.49
N LYS A 220 -5.40 5.84 -24.83
CA LYS A 220 -6.24 5.58 -26.02
C LYS A 220 -5.48 5.57 -27.35
N LEU A 221 -4.37 6.31 -27.44
CA LEU A 221 -3.52 6.41 -28.63
C LEU A 221 -2.33 5.45 -28.59
N SER A 222 -2.39 4.41 -27.75
CA SER A 222 -1.33 3.39 -27.73
C SER A 222 -1.38 2.51 -28.98
N ILE A 223 -0.22 2.22 -29.58
CA ILE A 223 -0.09 1.34 -30.76
C ILE A 223 0.01 -0.15 -30.40
N ASN A 224 -0.19 -0.47 -29.12
CA ASN A 224 -0.14 -1.83 -28.60
C ASN A 224 -1.25 -2.70 -29.20
N LEU A 225 -1.05 -4.02 -29.21
CA LEU A 225 -2.06 -4.93 -29.73
C LEU A 225 -3.15 -5.13 -28.67
N GLN A 226 -4.41 -5.29 -29.09
CA GLN A 226 -5.52 -5.57 -28.16
C GLN A 226 -5.25 -6.82 -27.30
N LYS A 227 -4.58 -7.82 -27.89
CA LYS A 227 -4.14 -9.03 -27.21
C LYS A 227 -3.24 -8.80 -26.00
N ASP A 228 -2.52 -7.67 -25.98
CA ASP A 228 -1.63 -7.32 -24.87
C ASP A 228 -2.44 -7.02 -23.59
N THR A 229 -3.77 -6.84 -23.69
CA THR A 229 -4.67 -6.50 -22.59
C THR A 229 -5.73 -7.57 -22.27
N GLU A 230 -5.75 -8.71 -22.98
CA GLU A 230 -6.78 -9.76 -22.85
C GLU A 230 -6.93 -10.33 -21.42
N ASN A 231 -5.84 -10.34 -20.64
CA ASN A 231 -5.87 -10.88 -19.28
C ASN A 231 -6.41 -9.89 -18.23
N LEU A 232 -6.79 -8.67 -18.64
CA LEU A 232 -7.40 -7.67 -17.76
C LEU A 232 -8.91 -7.66 -17.98
N PRO A 233 -9.74 -8.06 -16.99
CA PRO A 233 -11.19 -8.10 -17.15
C PRO A 233 -11.79 -6.73 -17.47
N ASP A 234 -12.74 -6.68 -18.39
CA ASP A 234 -13.37 -5.44 -18.87
C ASP A 234 -14.13 -4.66 -17.77
N ILE A 235 -14.44 -5.30 -16.63
CA ILE A 235 -15.03 -4.62 -15.47
C ILE A 235 -14.17 -3.44 -14.99
N TYR A 236 -12.85 -3.50 -15.24
CA TYR A 236 -11.93 -2.43 -14.87
C TYR A 236 -11.94 -1.24 -15.85
N ASP A 237 -12.47 -1.40 -17.07
CA ASP A 237 -12.47 -0.33 -18.08
C ASP A 237 -13.22 0.92 -17.59
N ILE A 238 -14.29 0.74 -16.81
CA ILE A 238 -15.05 1.85 -16.21
C ILE A 238 -14.17 2.70 -15.30
N VAL A 239 -13.32 2.06 -14.50
CA VAL A 239 -12.44 2.77 -13.56
C VAL A 239 -11.27 3.41 -14.31
N LEU A 240 -10.72 2.72 -15.31
CA LEU A 240 -9.58 3.19 -16.09
C LEU A 240 -9.90 4.36 -17.01
N THR A 241 -11.14 4.43 -17.52
CA THR A 241 -11.59 5.52 -18.40
C THR A 241 -11.85 6.82 -17.62
N ASN A 242 -12.11 6.72 -16.31
CA ASN A 242 -12.46 7.84 -15.44
C ASN A 242 -11.28 8.36 -14.59
N MET A 243 -10.05 7.90 -14.83
CA MET A 243 -8.82 8.25 -14.08
C MET A 243 -7.82 9.06 -14.91
#